data_AF-A0A4P6XVD8-F1
#
_entry.id   AF-A0A4P6XVD8-F1
#
_cell.length_a   1.000
_cell.length_b   1.000
_cell.length_c   1.000
_cell.angle_alpha   90.00
_cell.angle_beta   90.00
_cell.angle_gamma   90.00
#
_symmetry.space_group_name_H-M   'P 1'
#
loop_
_entity.id
_entity.type
_entity.pdbx_description
1 polymer ?
#
loop_
_entity_poly.entity_id
_entity_poly.type
_entity_poly.pdbx_seq_one_letter_code
_entity_poly.pdbx_strand_id
1 'polypeptide(L)'
;MKSRSRGEFVVLNLRPNRRNLIDITQTILKVKAVCRYPPSDKTVHSLLQLKNHLKDSKWGISTHQATFLTCHLDECLIYAASRMFTFTRYGEQTKDVMLDIAQILFSRTQDKISTLTQHLIAILAQLVFVFLFSNGCDHDTYTLFTSVTGIGVPKRPISNTVLRAVRVVTTTDIIKFHVEMLNMYCNKYDKELCNSLKGLVLACLLVYDEDEVFQYANLLSW
;
A
#
# COMPACT_ATOMS: atom_id res chain seq x y z
N MET A 1 -4.12 -30.92 -27.32
CA MET A 1 -4.45 -29.68 -26.58
C MET A 1 -3.15 -29.10 -26.02
N LYS A 2 -2.69 -27.95 -26.51
CA LYS A 2 -1.46 -27.30 -26.03
C LYS A 2 -1.65 -26.88 -24.56
N SER A 3 -0.80 -27.38 -23.66
CA SER A 3 -0.76 -26.92 -22.28
C SER A 3 -0.39 -25.45 -22.25
N ARG A 4 -1.30 -24.58 -21.80
CA ARG A 4 -0.95 -23.21 -21.42
C ARG A 4 0.06 -23.30 -20.27
N SER A 5 1.31 -22.94 -20.53
CA SER A 5 2.35 -22.75 -19.52
C SER A 5 1.83 -21.76 -18.47
N ARG A 6 1.55 -22.25 -17.25
CA ARG A 6 1.02 -21.46 -16.12
C ARG A 6 2.00 -20.41 -15.57
N GLY A 7 3.07 -20.06 -16.30
CA GLY A 7 4.18 -19.23 -15.83
C GLY A 7 4.42 -17.93 -16.61
N GLU A 8 3.75 -17.70 -17.73
CA GLU A 8 4.05 -16.53 -18.58
C GLU A 8 3.18 -15.31 -18.20
N PHE A 9 3.84 -14.17 -17.99
CA PHE A 9 3.16 -12.89 -17.82
C PHE A 9 2.56 -12.42 -19.15
N VAL A 10 1.25 -12.18 -19.14
CA VAL A 10 0.51 -11.61 -20.28
C VAL A 10 0.16 -10.17 -19.95
N VAL A 11 0.61 -9.24 -20.79
CA VAL A 11 0.29 -7.82 -20.65
C VAL A 11 -1.23 -7.65 -20.65
N LEU A 12 -1.75 -6.94 -19.65
CA LEU A 12 -3.17 -6.65 -19.58
C LEU A 12 -3.54 -5.71 -20.74
N ASN A 13 -4.62 -6.03 -21.45
CA ASN A 13 -5.22 -5.13 -22.43
C ASN A 13 -6.60 -4.71 -21.91
N LEU A 14 -6.72 -3.47 -21.44
CA LEU A 14 -8.00 -2.91 -21.03
C LEU A 14 -8.65 -2.20 -22.22
N ARG A 15 -9.83 -2.68 -22.64
CA ARG A 15 -10.64 -1.93 -23.62
C ARG A 15 -11.26 -0.71 -22.90
N PRO A 16 -11.17 0.50 -23.47
CA PRO A 16 -11.81 1.67 -22.88
C PRO A 16 -13.33 1.47 -22.89
N ASN A 17 -13.93 1.35 -21.71
CA ASN A 17 -15.35 1.08 -21.56
C ASN A 17 -16.09 2.42 -21.42
N ARG A 18 -16.87 2.80 -22.44
CA ARG A 18 -17.39 4.18 -22.57
C ARG A 18 -18.46 4.59 -21.53
N ARG A 19 -19.06 3.67 -20.74
CA ARG A 19 -20.20 4.02 -19.86
C ARG A 19 -20.41 3.21 -18.57
N ASN A 20 -19.54 2.28 -18.16
CA ASN A 20 -19.85 1.42 -17.01
C ASN A 20 -19.17 1.89 -15.72
N LEU A 21 -19.95 1.87 -14.63
CA LEU A 21 -19.45 1.83 -13.25
C LEU A 21 -18.33 0.78 -13.19
N ILE A 22 -17.12 1.20 -12.83
CA ILE A 22 -16.00 0.28 -12.65
C ILE A 22 -16.16 -0.43 -11.32
N ASP A 23 -16.06 -1.76 -11.33
CA ASP A 23 -15.77 -2.52 -10.12
C ASP A 23 -14.30 -2.27 -9.73
N ILE A 24 -14.13 -1.28 -8.85
CA ILE A 24 -12.82 -0.83 -8.38
C ILE A 24 -12.07 -1.95 -7.65
N THR A 25 -12.80 -2.80 -6.92
CA THR A 25 -12.24 -3.95 -6.21
C THR A 25 -11.63 -4.92 -7.20
N GLN A 26 -12.35 -5.27 -8.28
CA GLN A 26 -11.81 -6.14 -9.33
C GLN A 26 -10.60 -5.53 -10.03
N THR A 27 -10.56 -4.21 -10.17
CA THR A 27 -9.42 -3.53 -10.79
C THR A 27 -8.18 -3.58 -9.90
N ILE A 28 -8.32 -3.35 -8.60
CA ILE A 28 -7.23 -3.50 -7.62
C ILE A 28 -6.80 -4.96 -7.48
N LEU A 29 -7.72 -5.93 -7.59
CA LEU A 29 -7.34 -7.35 -7.64
C LEU A 29 -6.51 -7.69 -8.89
N LYS A 30 -6.71 -7.01 -10.02
CA LYS A 30 -5.83 -7.15 -11.20
C LYS A 30 -4.45 -6.55 -10.97
N VAL A 31 -4.34 -5.43 -10.25
CA VAL A 31 -3.05 -4.89 -9.79
C VAL A 31 -2.31 -5.97 -8.99
N LYS A 32 -3.00 -6.58 -8.02
CA LYS A 32 -2.45 -7.66 -7.20
C LYS A 32 -1.97 -8.85 -8.02
N ALA A 33 -2.72 -9.23 -9.06
CA ALA A 33 -2.31 -10.31 -9.97
C ALA A 33 -1.04 -9.95 -10.76
N VAL A 34 -0.91 -8.71 -11.23
CA VAL A 34 0.29 -8.21 -11.93
C VAL A 34 1.50 -8.22 -11.02
N CYS A 35 1.34 -7.81 -9.76
CA CYS A 35 2.45 -7.69 -8.81
C CYS A 35 2.95 -9.03 -8.25
N ARG A 36 2.28 -10.14 -8.53
CA ARG A 36 2.83 -11.49 -8.26
C ARG A 36 4.03 -11.84 -9.15
N TYR A 37 4.23 -11.09 -10.22
CA TYR A 37 5.38 -11.22 -11.10
C TYR A 37 6.44 -10.20 -10.73
N PRO A 38 7.74 -10.52 -10.86
CA PRO A 38 8.81 -9.55 -10.63
C PRO A 38 8.61 -8.26 -11.43
N PRO A 39 8.99 -7.10 -10.89
CA PRO A 39 8.99 -5.84 -11.62
C PRO A 39 9.79 -5.94 -12.91
N SER A 40 9.16 -5.54 -14.01
CA SER A 40 9.73 -5.52 -15.36
C SER A 40 9.01 -4.43 -16.17
N ASP A 41 9.53 -4.10 -17.34
CA ASP A 41 8.87 -3.16 -18.27
C ASP A 41 7.41 -3.56 -18.55
N LYS A 42 7.13 -4.85 -18.76
CA LYS A 42 5.77 -5.37 -18.99
C LYS A 42 4.85 -5.19 -17.77
N THR A 43 5.41 -5.38 -16.57
CA THR A 43 4.71 -5.18 -15.30
C THR A 43 4.35 -3.70 -15.14
N VAL A 44 5.32 -2.81 -15.28
CA VAL A 44 5.15 -1.34 -15.20
C VAL A 44 4.13 -0.86 -16.24
N HIS A 45 4.25 -1.31 -17.48
CA HIS A 45 3.31 -0.96 -18.55
C HIS A 45 1.86 -1.37 -18.19
N SER A 46 1.66 -2.58 -17.69
CA SER A 46 0.33 -3.07 -17.30
C SER A 46 -0.24 -2.27 -16.11
N LEU A 47 0.60 -1.88 -15.16
CA LEU A 47 0.19 -1.02 -14.04
C LEU A 47 -0.17 0.38 -14.50
N LEU A 48 0.59 0.95 -15.45
CA LEU A 48 0.27 2.25 -16.05
C LEU A 48 -1.08 2.22 -16.80
N GLN A 49 -1.37 1.15 -17.54
CA GLN A 49 -2.68 0.99 -18.17
C GLN A 49 -3.81 0.92 -17.14
N LEU A 50 -3.64 0.16 -16.06
CA LEU A 50 -4.60 0.09 -14.95
C LEU A 50 -4.79 1.45 -14.29
N LYS A 51 -3.69 2.17 -14.00
CA LYS A 51 -3.71 3.54 -13.46
C LYS A 51 -4.52 4.48 -14.35
N ASN A 52 -4.26 4.51 -15.65
CA ASN A 52 -4.96 5.39 -16.58
C ASN A 52 -6.45 5.03 -16.65
N HIS A 53 -6.78 3.73 -16.67
CA HIS A 53 -8.16 3.27 -16.62
C HIS A 53 -8.89 3.74 -15.34
N LEU A 54 -8.23 3.69 -14.19
CA LEU A 54 -8.77 4.18 -12.92
C LEU A 54 -8.98 5.70 -12.93
N LYS A 55 -8.01 6.44 -13.49
CA LYS A 55 -8.02 7.91 -13.56
C LYS A 55 -9.18 8.42 -14.41
N ASP A 56 -9.35 7.86 -15.60
CA ASP A 56 -10.27 8.36 -16.63
C ASP A 56 -11.74 8.01 -16.35
N SER A 57 -11.97 7.08 -15.42
CA SER A 57 -13.30 6.55 -15.14
C SER A 57 -14.01 7.28 -14.01
N LYS A 58 -15.35 7.33 -14.07
CA LYS A 58 -16.18 7.95 -13.02
C LYS A 58 -16.63 6.89 -12.02
N TRP A 59 -16.17 7.04 -10.78
CA TRP A 59 -16.52 6.19 -9.65
C TRP A 59 -16.22 6.93 -8.34
N GLY A 60 -16.71 6.39 -7.23
CA GLY A 60 -16.40 6.86 -5.89
C GLY A 60 -16.48 5.68 -4.91
N ILE A 61 -15.81 5.84 -3.76
CA ILE A 61 -15.73 4.82 -2.72
C ILE A 61 -15.92 5.45 -1.34
N SER A 62 -16.38 4.65 -0.39
CA SER A 62 -16.40 5.05 1.03
C SER A 62 -15.01 4.95 1.65
N THR A 63 -14.81 5.57 2.82
CA THR A 63 -13.54 5.47 3.57
C THR A 63 -13.20 4.02 3.94
N HIS A 64 -14.20 3.20 4.23
CA HIS A 64 -14.00 1.78 4.52
C HIS A 64 -13.45 1.03 3.29
N GLN A 65 -14.03 1.30 2.11
CA GLN A 65 -13.54 0.73 0.86
C GLN A 65 -12.13 1.23 0.53
N ALA A 66 -11.85 2.52 0.73
CA ALA A 66 -10.50 3.08 0.53
C ALA A 66 -9.47 2.38 1.42
N THR A 67 -9.76 2.24 2.72
CA THR A 67 -8.91 1.49 3.67
C THR A 67 -8.64 0.07 3.17
N PHE A 68 -9.69 -0.64 2.77
CA PHE A 68 -9.59 -2.02 2.28
C PHE A 68 -8.72 -2.12 1.02
N LEU A 69 -8.83 -1.16 0.10
CA LEU A 69 -8.08 -1.13 -1.16
C LEU A 69 -6.62 -0.69 -0.94
N THR A 70 -6.35 0.20 0.01
CA THR A 70 -4.97 0.56 0.39
C THR A 70 -4.22 -0.62 0.96
N CYS A 71 -4.81 -1.41 1.87
CA CYS A 71 -4.18 -2.65 2.33
C CYS A 71 -3.83 -3.59 1.17
N HIS A 72 -4.66 -3.63 0.13
CA HIS A 72 -4.34 -4.42 -1.05
C HIS A 72 -3.17 -3.83 -1.84
N LEU A 73 -3.02 -2.51 -1.93
CA LEU A 73 -1.85 -1.89 -2.55
C LEU A 73 -0.56 -2.21 -1.78
N ASP A 74 -0.58 -2.14 -0.44
CA ASP A 74 0.55 -2.57 0.39
C ASP A 74 0.90 -4.04 0.10
N GLU A 75 -0.10 -4.92 0.08
CA GLU A 75 0.09 -6.34 -0.31
C GLU A 75 0.66 -6.49 -1.72
N CYS A 76 0.25 -5.65 -2.68
CA CYS A 76 0.79 -5.67 -4.05
C CYS A 76 2.29 -5.32 -4.05
N LEU A 77 2.69 -4.28 -3.31
CA LEU A 77 4.10 -3.90 -3.23
C LEU A 77 4.91 -4.99 -2.54
N ILE A 78 4.40 -5.60 -1.47
CA ILE A 78 5.02 -6.75 -0.82
C ILE A 78 5.22 -7.90 -1.84
N TYR A 79 4.23 -8.21 -2.67
CA TYR A 79 4.40 -9.22 -3.73
C TYR A 79 5.46 -8.84 -4.76
N ALA A 80 5.47 -7.58 -5.21
CA ALA A 80 6.44 -7.10 -6.20
C ALA A 80 7.87 -7.14 -5.66
N ALA A 81 8.05 -6.81 -4.38
CA ALA A 81 9.32 -6.83 -3.66
C ALA A 81 9.77 -8.23 -3.22
N SER A 82 8.87 -9.22 -3.19
CA SER A 82 9.08 -10.53 -2.54
C SER A 82 10.24 -11.38 -3.03
N ARG A 83 10.87 -10.99 -4.14
CA ARG A 83 12.01 -11.67 -4.78
C ARG A 83 13.22 -10.76 -4.93
N MET A 84 13.25 -9.64 -4.22
CA MET A 84 14.25 -8.59 -4.39
C MET A 84 14.82 -8.20 -3.02
N PHE A 85 16.15 -8.07 -2.95
CA PHE A 85 16.84 -7.55 -1.77
C PHE A 85 16.90 -6.02 -1.74
N THR A 86 16.84 -5.39 -2.91
CA THR A 86 16.76 -3.95 -3.13
C THR A 86 15.85 -3.66 -4.31
N PHE A 87 15.22 -2.49 -4.33
CA PHE A 87 14.42 -2.06 -5.46
C PHE A 87 15.31 -1.78 -6.68
N THR A 88 15.03 -2.48 -7.80
CA THR A 88 15.63 -2.13 -9.09
C THR A 88 14.91 -0.92 -9.68
N ARG A 89 15.43 -0.34 -10.77
CA ARG A 89 14.74 0.71 -11.53
C ARG A 89 13.28 0.40 -11.82
N TYR A 90 12.95 -0.83 -12.22
CA TYR A 90 11.56 -1.21 -12.49
C TYR A 90 10.74 -1.40 -11.22
N GLY A 91 11.38 -1.79 -10.13
CA GLY A 91 10.76 -1.79 -8.82
C GLY A 91 10.36 -0.38 -8.40
N GLU A 92 11.28 0.59 -8.49
CA GLU A 92 11.01 1.99 -8.14
C GLU A 92 9.85 2.53 -8.96
N GLN A 93 9.87 2.31 -10.28
CA GLN A 93 8.74 2.67 -11.16
C GLN A 93 7.43 1.96 -10.77
N THR A 94 7.49 0.72 -10.28
CA THR A 94 6.32 0.00 -9.79
C THR A 94 5.76 0.66 -8.54
N LYS A 95 6.62 1.02 -7.58
CA LYS A 95 6.27 1.76 -6.37
C LYS A 95 5.63 3.11 -6.71
N ASP A 96 6.25 3.89 -7.59
CA ASP A 96 5.73 5.21 -8.01
C ASP A 96 4.34 5.09 -8.64
N VAL A 97 4.13 4.09 -9.51
CA VAL A 97 2.81 3.86 -10.12
C VAL A 97 1.78 3.43 -9.07
N MET A 98 2.16 2.67 -8.03
CA MET A 98 1.26 2.34 -6.93
C MET A 98 0.90 3.55 -6.07
N LEU A 99 1.84 4.47 -5.82
CA LEU A 99 1.56 5.73 -5.12
C LEU A 99 0.57 6.57 -5.90
N ASP A 100 0.74 6.68 -7.22
CA ASP A 100 -0.23 7.37 -8.07
C ASP A 100 -1.63 6.72 -7.98
N ILE A 101 -1.70 5.39 -7.96
CA ILE A 101 -2.98 4.67 -7.81
C ILE A 101 -3.61 4.95 -6.45
N ALA A 102 -2.81 4.98 -5.37
CA ALA A 102 -3.28 5.36 -4.04
C ALA A 102 -3.82 6.80 -4.03
N GLN A 103 -3.12 7.75 -4.66
CA GLN A 103 -3.57 9.12 -4.79
C GLN A 103 -4.91 9.24 -5.53
N ILE A 104 -5.08 8.45 -6.60
CA ILE A 104 -6.36 8.37 -7.32
C ILE A 104 -7.45 7.82 -6.40
N LEU A 105 -7.21 6.73 -5.67
CA LEU A 105 -8.17 6.17 -4.68
C LEU A 105 -8.60 7.22 -3.66
N PHE A 106 -7.64 7.92 -3.06
CA PHE A 106 -7.92 8.96 -2.08
C PHE A 106 -8.75 10.10 -2.65
N SER A 107 -8.45 10.54 -3.88
CA SER A 107 -9.23 11.59 -4.56
C SER A 107 -10.67 11.20 -4.91
N ARG A 108 -10.98 9.90 -4.90
CA ARG A 108 -12.32 9.34 -5.19
C ARG A 108 -13.06 8.89 -3.93
N THR A 109 -12.48 9.12 -2.74
CA THR A 109 -13.14 8.83 -1.47
C THR A 109 -14.21 9.90 -1.21
N GLN A 110 -15.46 9.48 -1.05
CA GLN A 110 -16.61 10.38 -0.97
C GLN A 110 -16.82 10.93 0.45
N ASP A 111 -16.48 10.12 1.46
CA ASP A 111 -16.62 10.49 2.86
C ASP A 111 -15.35 11.23 3.30
N LYS A 112 -15.39 12.56 3.38
CA LYS A 112 -14.26 13.41 3.79
C LYS A 112 -14.04 13.42 5.31
N ILE A 113 -14.21 12.28 5.96
CA ILE A 113 -14.02 12.17 7.41
C ILE A 113 -12.57 11.78 7.66
N SER A 114 -11.96 12.37 8.69
CA SER A 114 -10.60 12.09 9.22
C SER A 114 -10.32 10.63 9.62
N THR A 115 -11.25 9.72 9.34
CA THR A 115 -11.14 8.29 9.62
C THR A 115 -10.14 7.59 8.72
N LEU A 116 -9.84 8.09 7.51
CA LEU A 116 -8.87 7.42 6.64
C LEU A 116 -7.44 7.57 7.15
N THR A 117 -7.02 8.77 7.59
CA THR A 117 -5.71 8.98 8.21
C THR A 117 -5.48 8.06 9.40
N GLN A 118 -6.49 7.90 10.25
CA GLN A 118 -6.45 6.99 11.40
C GLN A 118 -6.33 5.52 10.97
N HIS A 119 -6.98 5.13 9.89
CA HIS A 119 -6.83 3.79 9.34
C HIS A 119 -5.46 3.56 8.69
N LEU A 120 -4.89 4.56 8.03
CA LEU A 120 -3.56 4.46 7.45
C LEU A 120 -2.49 4.32 8.55
N ILE A 121 -2.53 5.10 9.63
CA ILE A 121 -1.54 4.93 10.72
C ILE A 121 -1.68 3.56 11.40
N ALA A 122 -2.90 3.04 11.50
CA ALA A 122 -3.16 1.70 12.01
C ALA A 122 -2.56 0.60 11.13
N ILE A 123 -2.59 0.79 9.80
CA ILE A 123 -1.95 -0.11 8.84
C ILE A 123 -0.42 -0.01 8.95
N LEU A 124 0.15 1.20 9.11
CA LEU A 124 1.59 1.38 9.36
C LEU A 124 2.04 0.62 10.62
N ALA A 125 1.33 0.80 11.73
CA ALA A 125 1.63 0.09 12.97
C ALA A 125 1.59 -1.43 12.76
N GLN A 126 0.58 -1.92 12.02
CA GLN A 126 0.52 -3.34 11.68
C GLN A 126 1.70 -3.80 10.80
N LEU A 127 2.08 -3.03 9.77
CA LEU A 127 3.22 -3.34 8.90
C LEU A 127 4.52 -3.49 9.70
N VAL A 128 4.80 -2.52 10.57
CA VAL A 128 5.99 -2.54 11.42
C VAL A 128 6.02 -3.80 12.28
N PHE A 129 4.94 -4.10 12.99
CA PHE A 129 4.89 -5.27 13.86
C PHE A 129 4.94 -6.58 13.10
N VAL A 130 4.34 -6.63 11.92
CA VAL A 130 4.43 -7.77 11.02
C VAL A 130 5.86 -8.04 10.57
N PHE A 131 6.65 -7.00 10.30
CA PHE A 131 8.03 -7.16 9.86
C PHE A 131 9.04 -7.32 11.00
N LEU A 132 8.74 -6.75 12.17
CA LEU A 132 9.57 -6.88 13.37
C LEU A 132 9.62 -8.33 13.88
N PHE A 133 8.50 -9.04 13.80
CA PHE A 133 8.38 -10.40 14.35
C PHE A 133 8.39 -11.46 13.24
N SER A 134 9.37 -12.36 13.28
CA SER A 134 9.60 -13.40 12.26
C SER A 134 8.45 -14.41 12.09
N ASN A 135 7.60 -14.57 13.11
CA ASN A 135 6.41 -15.43 13.08
C ASN A 135 5.11 -14.65 12.76
N GLY A 136 5.22 -13.38 12.36
CA GLY A 136 4.12 -12.44 12.21
C GLY A 136 3.86 -11.63 13.48
N CYS A 137 2.85 -10.76 13.45
CA CYS A 137 2.54 -9.80 14.49
C CYS A 137 2.32 -10.46 15.87
N ASP A 138 3.17 -10.15 16.84
CA ASP A 138 2.89 -10.42 18.27
C ASP A 138 1.72 -9.54 18.72
N HIS A 139 0.57 -10.17 18.92
CA HIS A 139 -0.67 -9.49 19.25
C HIS A 139 -0.61 -8.76 20.59
N ASP A 140 0.08 -9.29 21.60
CA ASP A 140 0.10 -8.68 22.93
C ASP A 140 0.93 -7.39 22.90
N THR A 141 2.12 -7.45 22.30
CA THR A 141 2.98 -6.28 22.13
C THR A 141 2.32 -5.24 21.22
N TYR A 142 1.66 -5.68 20.13
CA TYR A 142 0.93 -4.78 19.22
C TYR A 142 -0.26 -4.09 19.89
N THR A 143 -1.06 -4.83 20.66
CA THR A 143 -2.20 -4.27 21.39
C THR A 143 -1.75 -3.29 22.47
N LEU A 144 -0.66 -3.59 23.18
CA LEU A 144 -0.08 -2.66 24.13
C LEU A 144 0.39 -1.37 23.45
N PHE A 145 1.12 -1.48 22.34
CA PHE A 145 1.60 -0.33 21.58
C PHE A 145 0.46 0.55 21.07
N THR A 146 -0.54 -0.04 20.43
CA THR A 146 -1.71 0.69 19.91
C THR A 146 -2.51 1.36 21.03
N SER A 147 -2.63 0.71 22.19
CA SER A 147 -3.27 1.30 23.37
C SER A 147 -2.49 2.49 23.95
N VAL A 148 -1.16 2.41 24.06
CA VAL A 148 -0.32 3.48 24.62
C VAL A 148 -0.27 4.70 23.69
N THR A 149 -0.20 4.45 22.38
CA THR A 149 -0.11 5.51 21.36
C THR A 149 -1.46 6.08 20.94
N GLY A 150 -2.56 5.48 21.37
CA GLY A 150 -3.91 5.88 20.95
C GLY A 150 -4.23 5.58 19.48
N ILE A 151 -3.46 4.69 18.84
CA ILE A 151 -3.70 4.24 17.47
C ILE A 151 -4.84 3.22 17.48
N GLY A 152 -5.88 3.44 16.68
CA GLY A 152 -6.95 2.46 16.50
C GLY A 152 -6.45 1.19 15.80
N VAL A 153 -7.09 0.05 16.04
CA VAL A 153 -6.78 -1.20 15.31
C VAL A 153 -7.32 -1.09 13.87
N PRO A 154 -6.57 -1.54 12.84
CA PRO A 154 -7.03 -1.47 11.46
C PRO A 154 -8.24 -2.41 11.30
N LYS A 155 -9.29 -1.92 10.63
CA LYS A 155 -10.49 -2.73 10.36
C LYS A 155 -10.20 -3.97 9.51
N ARG A 156 -9.12 -3.92 8.72
CA ARG A 156 -8.66 -5.02 7.90
C ARG A 156 -7.18 -5.28 8.16
N PRO A 157 -6.81 -6.51 8.55
CA PRO A 157 -5.42 -6.89 8.63
C PRO A 157 -4.81 -7.17 7.24
N ILE A 158 -3.51 -6.92 7.10
CA ILE A 158 -2.70 -7.44 6.00
C ILE A 158 -2.75 -8.97 6.03
N SER A 159 -2.97 -9.60 4.87
CA SER A 159 -3.14 -11.05 4.83
C SER A 159 -1.84 -11.79 5.17
N ASN A 160 -1.90 -12.65 6.20
CA ASN A 160 -0.82 -13.58 6.58
C ASN A 160 -0.29 -14.44 5.41
N THR A 161 -1.12 -14.70 4.40
CA THR A 161 -0.73 -15.42 3.19
C THR A 161 0.32 -14.68 2.37
N VAL A 162 0.26 -13.34 2.35
CA VAL A 162 1.29 -12.52 1.69
C VAL A 162 2.60 -12.69 2.44
N LEU A 163 2.58 -12.55 3.76
CA LEU A 163 3.76 -12.62 4.62
C LEU A 163 4.48 -13.98 4.53
N ARG A 164 3.72 -15.08 4.55
CA ARG A 164 4.31 -16.44 4.42
C ARG A 164 4.89 -16.73 3.03
N ALA A 165 4.37 -16.08 2.00
CA ALA A 165 4.83 -16.28 0.62
C ALA A 165 6.14 -15.53 0.33
N VAL A 166 6.53 -14.63 1.22
CA VAL A 166 7.55 -13.62 0.98
C VAL A 166 8.72 -13.92 1.93
N ARG A 167 9.83 -14.42 1.39
CA ARG A 167 10.99 -14.91 2.18
C ARG A 167 12.19 -13.96 2.19
N VAL A 168 12.14 -12.88 1.42
CA VAL A 168 13.17 -11.86 1.28
C VAL A 168 12.45 -10.54 1.04
N VAL A 169 12.69 -9.50 1.84
CA VAL A 169 11.97 -8.23 1.68
C VAL A 169 12.86 -7.03 1.94
N THR A 170 12.80 -6.09 1.00
CA THR A 170 13.01 -4.65 1.18
C THR A 170 11.93 -4.05 2.09
N THR A 171 11.88 -4.48 3.35
CA THR A 171 10.87 -4.03 4.33
C THR A 171 10.88 -2.52 4.51
N THR A 172 12.08 -1.94 4.53
CA THR A 172 12.35 -0.49 4.52
C THR A 172 11.57 0.24 3.43
N ASP A 173 11.62 -0.23 2.19
CA ASP A 173 10.96 0.44 1.06
C ASP A 173 9.45 0.31 1.09
N ILE A 174 8.92 -0.79 1.64
CA ILE A 174 7.48 -0.99 1.83
C ILE A 174 6.95 -0.04 2.91
N ILE A 175 7.70 0.12 4.00
CA ILE A 175 7.35 1.05 5.06
C ILE A 175 7.45 2.49 4.55
N LYS A 176 8.53 2.84 3.82
CA LYS A 176 8.65 4.16 3.16
C LYS A 176 7.46 4.45 2.24
N PHE A 177 7.06 3.50 1.40
CA PHE A 177 5.88 3.62 0.55
C PHE A 177 4.61 3.93 1.35
N HIS A 178 4.40 3.23 2.47
CA HIS A 178 3.23 3.49 3.31
C HIS A 178 3.30 4.87 3.99
N VAL A 179 4.47 5.27 4.46
CA VAL A 179 4.72 6.61 5.01
C VAL A 179 4.48 7.71 3.96
N GLU A 180 4.86 7.49 2.70
CA GLU A 180 4.60 8.40 1.58
C GLU A 180 3.10 8.54 1.30
N MET A 181 2.35 7.43 1.29
CA MET A 181 0.89 7.46 1.14
C MET A 181 0.24 8.26 2.28
N LEU A 182 0.66 8.01 3.52
CA LEU A 182 0.22 8.73 4.71
C LEU A 182 0.49 10.23 4.60
N ASN A 183 1.74 10.61 4.31
CA ASN A 183 2.16 11.99 4.20
C ASN A 183 1.40 12.71 3.08
N MET A 184 1.25 12.08 1.92
CA MET A 184 0.51 12.62 0.79
C MET A 184 -0.97 12.83 1.10
N TYR A 185 -1.61 11.86 1.76
CA TYR A 185 -3.01 11.97 2.15
C TYR A 185 -3.21 13.09 3.19
N CYS A 186 -2.40 13.07 4.25
CA CYS A 186 -2.52 14.02 5.35
C CYS A 186 -2.32 15.46 4.87
N ASN A 187 -1.27 15.73 4.09
CA ASN A 187 -1.01 17.07 3.54
C ASN A 187 -2.15 17.60 2.69
N LYS A 188 -2.85 16.73 1.96
CA LYS A 188 -3.87 17.12 1.00
C LYS A 188 -5.26 17.24 1.62
N TYR A 189 -5.61 16.37 2.56
CA TYR A 189 -6.98 16.24 3.06
C TYR A 189 -7.12 16.53 4.55
N ASP A 190 -6.08 16.28 5.36
CA ASP A 190 -6.12 16.35 6.84
C ASP A 190 -4.95 17.17 7.41
N LYS A 191 -4.65 18.33 6.80
CA LYS A 191 -3.43 19.12 7.10
C LYS A 191 -3.31 19.50 8.59
N GLU A 192 -4.43 19.71 9.26
CA GLU A 192 -4.48 20.04 10.69
C GLU A 192 -3.95 18.91 11.58
N LEU A 193 -4.01 17.66 11.10
CA LEU A 193 -3.54 16.47 11.84
C LEU A 193 -2.06 16.16 11.61
N CYS A 194 -1.39 16.83 10.67
CA CYS A 194 -0.04 16.48 10.24
C CYS A 194 0.98 16.41 11.38
N ASN A 195 0.97 17.36 12.31
CA ASN A 195 1.91 17.38 13.44
C ASN A 195 1.68 16.20 14.39
N SER A 196 0.43 15.93 14.75
CA SER A 196 0.08 14.76 15.57
C SER A 196 0.40 13.46 14.84
N LEU A 197 0.15 13.41 13.53
CA LEU A 197 0.41 12.24 12.70
C LEU A 197 1.91 11.96 12.59
N LYS A 198 2.75 12.99 12.41
CA LYS A 198 4.21 12.85 12.41
C LYS A 198 4.68 12.16 13.69
N GLY A 199 4.18 12.59 14.86
CA GLY A 199 4.49 11.96 16.13
C GLY A 199 4.15 10.47 16.17
N LEU A 200 2.95 10.08 15.69
CA LEU A 200 2.53 8.69 15.63
C LEU A 200 3.35 7.86 14.63
N VAL A 201 3.66 8.43 13.46
CA VAL A 201 4.51 7.77 12.45
C VAL A 201 5.89 7.51 13.02
N LEU A 202 6.51 8.52 13.65
CA LEU A 202 7.82 8.36 14.28
C LEU A 202 7.78 7.33 15.41
N ALA A 203 6.71 7.27 16.21
CA ALA A 203 6.53 6.24 17.23
C ALA A 203 6.47 4.83 16.64
N CYS A 204 5.72 4.63 15.54
CA CYS A 204 5.72 3.35 14.81
C CYS A 204 7.12 2.99 14.31
N LEU A 205 7.84 3.94 13.72
CA LEU A 205 9.17 3.71 13.14
C LEU A 205 10.25 3.46 14.20
N LEU A 206 10.13 4.06 15.39
CA LEU A 206 11.05 3.78 16.51
C LEU A 206 10.96 2.33 16.97
N VAL A 207 9.77 1.72 16.93
CA VAL A 207 9.61 0.29 17.26
C VAL A 207 10.22 -0.61 16.19
N TYR A 208 10.26 -0.15 14.95
CA TYR A 208 10.85 -0.91 13.83
C TYR A 208 12.39 -0.91 13.86
N ASP A 209 13.01 0.09 14.50
CA ASP A 209 14.45 0.21 14.73
C ASP A 209 15.32 0.26 13.43
N GLU A 210 14.78 0.86 12.36
CA GLU A 210 15.52 1.11 11.12
C GLU A 210 15.74 2.61 10.89
N ASP A 211 16.96 3.07 11.18
CA ASP A 211 17.37 4.49 11.13
C ASP A 211 17.06 5.17 9.79
N GLU A 212 17.23 4.45 8.67
CA GLU A 212 17.02 5.00 7.34
C GLU A 212 15.57 5.47 7.12
N VAL A 213 14.60 4.66 7.55
CA VAL A 213 13.17 4.98 7.41
C VAL A 213 12.77 6.09 8.37
N PHE A 214 13.33 6.06 9.58
CA PHE A 214 13.08 7.09 10.58
C PHE A 214 13.59 8.46 10.13
N GLN A 215 14.81 8.53 9.59
CA GLN A 215 15.36 9.76 9.02
C GLN A 215 14.55 10.23 7.79
N TYR A 216 14.18 9.30 6.91
CA TYR A 216 13.33 9.61 5.77
C TYR A 216 12.02 10.29 6.19
N ALA A 217 11.30 9.70 7.14
CA ALA A 217 10.05 10.26 7.65
C ALA A 217 10.26 11.65 8.29
N ASN A 218 11.39 11.91 8.93
CA ASN A 218 11.71 13.22 9.49
C ASN A 218 11.92 14.32 8.45
N LEU A 219 12.44 13.96 7.27
CA LEU A 219 12.73 14.88 6.16
C LEU A 219 11.48 15.23 5.33
N LEU A 220 10.39 14.47 5.47
CA LEU A 220 9.14 14.78 4.79
C LEU A 220 8.52 16.08 5.32
N SER A 221 7.85 16.81 4.43
CA SER A 221 7.02 17.95 4.82
C SER A 221 5.73 17.42 5.43
N TRP A 222 5.58 17.51 6.75
CA TRP A 222 4.32 17.25 7.46
C TRP A 222 3.57 18.56 7.65
#